data_AF-A0A1H6V8T0-F1
#
_entry.id   AF-A0A1H6V8T0-F1
#
_cell.length_a   1.000
_cell.length_b   1.000
_cell.length_c   1.000
_cell.angle_alpha   90.00
_cell.angle_beta   90.00
_cell.angle_gamma   90.00
#
_symmetry.space_group_name_H-M   'P 1'
#
loop_
_entity.id
_entity.type
_entity.pdbx_description
1 polymer ?
#
loop_
_entity_poly.entity_id
_entity_poly.type
_entity_poly.pdbx_seq_one_letter_code
_entity_poly.pdbx_strand_id
1 'polypeptide(L)'
;MVSVTARTRKVKQPYGGYLPVKQMDKFKYEDDFELNNTKDEFLSPVITGLAVDYLTRLMLGNNKKDVFYISLRGAQFIKKHTQAIELLENINGLDSRSIVNACKLVGFDTVFRAGPATYKPIENIMPSDESIEDIKIMVNRTIYFFNDNGPIILSGFTFEEGYSSIITTGDADFLTSKTLWDLKVSKNSISSKHTLQVLVYYLMGLRSIHKEHFENLETIGLFNPKLNIAYIKDIIDIDEETMIRVSKEVICYK
;
A
#
# COMPACT_ATOMS: atom_id res chain seq x y z
N MET A 1 12.90 -14.62 9.65
CA MET A 1 12.36 -13.25 9.70
C MET A 1 11.95 -12.83 8.30
N VAL A 2 10.76 -12.28 8.13
CA VAL A 2 10.14 -11.92 6.84
C VAL A 2 9.25 -10.68 7.00
N SER A 3 8.87 -10.05 5.89
CA SER A 3 7.83 -9.01 5.90
C SER A 3 6.43 -9.59 6.07
N VAL A 4 5.46 -8.77 6.49
CA VAL A 4 4.02 -9.14 6.50
C VAL A 4 3.60 -9.67 5.13
N THR A 5 3.89 -8.91 4.06
CA THR A 5 3.54 -9.27 2.67
C THR A 5 4.15 -10.61 2.23
N ALA A 6 5.38 -10.91 2.65
CA ALA A 6 6.03 -12.19 2.36
C ALA A 6 5.42 -13.33 3.18
N ARG A 7 5.05 -13.07 4.45
CA ARG A 7 4.41 -14.07 5.32
C ARG A 7 3.03 -14.46 4.81
N THR A 8 2.15 -13.48 4.54
CA THR A 8 0.77 -13.74 4.11
C THR A 8 0.67 -14.42 2.74
N ARG A 9 1.68 -14.24 1.89
CA ARG A 9 1.79 -14.97 0.60
C ARG A 9 2.17 -16.45 0.76
N LYS A 10 2.95 -16.79 1.79
CA LYS A 10 3.52 -18.14 2.02
C LYS A 10 2.68 -19.01 2.95
N VAL A 11 1.97 -18.41 3.90
CA VAL A 11 1.17 -19.17 4.85
C VAL A 11 0.01 -19.86 4.13
N LYS A 12 -0.15 -21.16 4.41
CA LYS A 12 -1.30 -21.93 3.96
C LYS A 12 -2.53 -21.47 4.74
N GLN A 13 -3.53 -20.99 4.02
CA GLN A 13 -4.80 -20.57 4.60
C GLN A 13 -5.83 -21.72 4.57
N PRO A 14 -6.84 -21.69 5.45
CA PRO A 14 -8.00 -22.58 5.32
C PRO A 14 -8.73 -22.35 3.99
N TYR A 15 -9.65 -23.26 3.65
CA TYR A 15 -10.48 -23.10 2.44
C TYR A 15 -11.25 -21.78 2.50
N GLY A 16 -11.11 -20.95 1.47
CA GLY A 16 -11.69 -19.61 1.42
C GLY A 16 -10.85 -18.49 2.06
N GLY A 17 -9.80 -18.82 2.83
CA GLY A 17 -8.98 -17.84 3.56
C GLY A 17 -9.40 -17.68 5.02
N TYR A 18 -8.52 -17.13 5.87
CA TYR A 18 -8.89 -16.80 7.25
C TYR A 18 -9.99 -15.73 7.30
N LEU A 19 -9.91 -14.75 6.40
CA LEU A 19 -10.98 -13.78 6.14
C LEU A 19 -11.41 -13.91 4.68
N PRO A 20 -12.46 -14.68 4.37
CA PRO A 20 -12.92 -14.87 3.01
C PRO A 20 -13.35 -13.56 2.34
N VAL A 21 -12.92 -13.35 1.09
CA VAL A 21 -13.28 -12.15 0.30
C VAL A 21 -14.80 -11.95 0.20
N LYS A 22 -15.58 -13.04 0.14
CA LYS A 22 -17.05 -13.01 0.08
C LYS A 22 -17.74 -12.48 1.34
N GLN A 23 -17.01 -12.38 2.46
CA GLN A 23 -17.51 -11.82 3.71
C GLN A 23 -17.19 -10.32 3.85
N MET A 24 -16.47 -9.74 2.88
CA MET A 24 -16.23 -8.31 2.81
C MET A 24 -17.40 -7.64 2.08
N ASP A 25 -17.92 -6.55 2.63
CA ASP A 25 -18.87 -5.68 1.94
C ASP A 25 -18.16 -4.94 0.83
N LYS A 26 -18.79 -4.91 -0.35
CA LYS A 26 -18.19 -4.38 -1.57
C LYS A 26 -18.91 -3.12 -2.02
N PHE A 27 -18.18 -2.01 -2.05
CA PHE A 27 -18.68 -0.71 -2.49
C PHE A 27 -17.98 -0.31 -3.78
N LYS A 28 -18.74 -0.14 -4.86
CA LYS A 28 -18.23 0.37 -6.14
C LYS A 28 -18.53 1.85 -6.22
N TYR A 29 -17.50 2.63 -6.51
CA TYR A 29 -17.60 4.07 -6.73
C TYR A 29 -17.69 4.34 -8.23
N GLU A 30 -18.35 5.43 -8.58
CA GLU A 30 -18.51 5.88 -9.96
C GLU A 30 -17.85 7.25 -10.12
N ASP A 31 -17.24 7.44 -11.28
CA ASP A 31 -16.72 8.72 -11.75
C ASP A 31 -16.78 8.75 -13.28
N ASP A 32 -16.57 9.94 -13.86
CA ASP A 32 -16.63 10.14 -15.31
C ASP A 32 -15.32 9.76 -16.01
N PHE A 33 -14.44 9.01 -15.33
CA PHE A 33 -13.09 8.69 -15.81
C PHE A 33 -12.96 7.21 -16.15
N GLU A 34 -12.60 6.93 -17.40
CA GLU A 34 -12.22 5.58 -17.82
C GLU A 34 -10.70 5.44 -17.87
N LEU A 35 -10.18 4.38 -17.26
CA LEU A 35 -8.75 4.06 -17.36
C LEU A 35 -8.48 3.39 -18.70
N ASN A 36 -7.43 3.85 -19.37
CA ASN A 36 -6.97 3.30 -20.64
C ASN A 36 -6.62 1.81 -20.51
N ASN A 37 -6.06 1.41 -19.36
CA ASN A 37 -5.70 0.02 -19.07
C ASN A 37 -4.79 -0.64 -20.13
N THR A 38 -4.06 0.18 -20.88
CA THR A 38 -3.10 -0.28 -21.88
C THR A 38 -1.91 -0.94 -21.19
N LYS A 39 -1.38 -1.99 -21.82
CA LYS A 39 -0.14 -2.60 -21.34
C LYS A 39 1.02 -1.67 -21.72
N ASP A 40 1.66 -1.10 -20.71
CA ASP A 40 2.88 -0.34 -20.87
C ASP A 40 4.10 -1.24 -20.62
N GLU A 41 4.98 -1.35 -21.62
CA GLU A 41 6.15 -2.24 -21.54
C GLU A 41 7.28 -1.65 -20.69
N PHE A 42 7.25 -0.34 -20.45
CA PHE A 42 8.23 0.40 -19.68
C PHE A 42 7.75 0.68 -18.24
N LEU A 43 6.51 0.32 -17.92
CA LEU A 43 5.93 0.54 -16.61
C LEU A 43 5.35 -0.74 -16.00
N SER A 44 6.00 -1.23 -14.95
CA SER A 44 5.51 -2.42 -14.24
C SER A 44 4.37 -2.09 -13.26
N PRO A 45 3.44 -3.03 -12.98
CA PRO A 45 2.37 -2.82 -12.00
C PRO A 45 2.84 -2.44 -10.60
N VAL A 46 4.04 -2.88 -10.19
CA VAL A 46 4.63 -2.53 -8.88
C VAL A 46 5.01 -1.05 -8.85
N ILE A 47 5.63 -0.55 -9.93
CA ILE A 47 5.99 0.88 -10.05
C ILE A 47 4.73 1.73 -10.09
N THR A 48 3.71 1.33 -10.86
CA THR A 48 2.42 2.03 -10.88
C THR A 48 1.79 2.09 -9.48
N GLY A 49 1.77 0.97 -8.75
CA GLY A 49 1.20 0.92 -7.41
C GLY A 49 1.92 1.83 -6.42
N LEU A 50 3.26 1.81 -6.40
CA LEU A 50 4.07 2.67 -5.54
C LEU A 50 3.94 4.16 -5.92
N ALA A 51 3.93 4.47 -7.22
CA ALA A 51 3.77 5.84 -7.68
C ALA A 51 2.39 6.41 -7.27
N VAL A 52 1.32 5.63 -7.44
CA VAL A 52 -0.03 6.03 -6.98
C VAL A 52 -0.06 6.23 -5.48
N ASP A 53 0.50 5.30 -4.69
CA ASP A 53 0.55 5.41 -3.24
C ASP A 53 1.31 6.68 -2.79
N TYR A 54 2.54 6.85 -3.27
CA TYR A 54 3.40 7.96 -2.86
C TYR A 54 2.87 9.32 -3.31
N LEU A 55 2.38 9.42 -4.55
CA LEU A 55 1.74 10.65 -5.03
C LEU A 55 0.48 10.96 -4.24
N THR A 56 -0.33 9.96 -3.86
CA THR A 56 -1.50 10.17 -3.00
C THR A 56 -1.10 10.80 -1.68
N ARG A 57 -0.10 10.25 -0.99
CA ARG A 57 0.40 10.80 0.29
C ARG A 57 0.92 12.23 0.12
N LEU A 58 1.68 12.49 -0.94
CA LEU A 58 2.16 13.84 -1.24
C LEU A 58 1.00 14.82 -1.41
N MET A 59 -0.04 14.45 -2.15
CA MET A 59 -1.21 15.29 -2.40
C MET A 59 -2.10 15.48 -1.16
N LEU A 60 -2.05 14.55 -0.21
CA LEU A 60 -2.66 14.68 1.11
C LEU A 60 -1.84 15.55 2.08
N GLY A 61 -0.71 16.11 1.62
CA GLY A 61 0.10 17.07 2.38
C GLY A 61 1.24 16.44 3.19
N ASN A 62 1.53 15.14 3.02
CA ASN A 62 2.70 14.54 3.67
C ASN A 62 4.01 15.12 3.11
N ASN A 63 5.05 15.15 3.96
CA ASN A 63 6.35 15.67 3.57
C ASN A 63 6.95 14.83 2.43
N LYS A 64 7.36 15.50 1.35
CA LYS A 64 7.91 14.87 0.15
C LYS A 64 9.09 13.94 0.43
N LYS A 65 10.01 14.30 1.34
CA LYS A 65 11.17 13.45 1.66
C LYS A 65 10.77 12.19 2.44
N ASP A 66 9.77 12.30 3.31
CA ASP A 66 9.29 11.17 4.11
C ASP A 66 8.52 10.18 3.24
N VAL A 67 7.65 10.68 2.36
CA VAL A 67 6.91 9.87 1.38
C VAL A 67 7.85 9.03 0.52
N PHE A 68 8.91 9.65 -0.02
CA PHE A 68 9.88 8.96 -0.89
C PHE A 68 11.09 8.41 -0.13
N TYR A 69 11.03 8.31 1.20
CA TYR A 69 12.17 7.91 2.04
C TYR A 69 12.76 6.57 1.60
N ILE A 70 11.93 5.56 1.34
CA ILE A 70 12.38 4.23 0.92
C ILE A 70 13.14 4.28 -0.40
N SER A 71 12.62 5.03 -1.38
CA SER A 71 13.27 5.25 -2.67
C SER A 71 14.63 5.93 -2.52
N LEU A 72 14.70 6.98 -1.68
CA LEU A 72 15.93 7.73 -1.42
C LEU A 72 17.00 6.86 -0.75
N ARG A 73 16.60 6.01 0.21
CA ARG A 73 17.50 5.05 0.86
C ARG A 73 17.98 3.97 -0.12
N GLY A 74 17.10 3.47 -0.98
CA GLY A 74 17.46 2.54 -2.04
C GLY A 74 18.51 3.12 -2.99
N ALA A 75 18.32 4.36 -3.44
CA ALA A 75 19.28 5.06 -4.28
C ALA A 75 20.62 5.28 -3.58
N GLN A 76 20.60 5.61 -2.27
CA GLN A 76 21.82 5.79 -1.47
C GLN A 76 22.66 4.51 -1.41
N PHE A 77 22.03 3.33 -1.25
CA PHE A 77 22.74 2.05 -1.21
C PHE A 77 23.53 1.72 -2.48
N ILE A 78 23.09 2.22 -3.64
CA ILE A 78 23.79 2.03 -4.92
C ILE A 78 24.46 3.31 -5.41
N LYS A 79 24.74 4.26 -4.51
CA LYS A 79 25.46 5.51 -4.78
C LYS A 79 24.82 6.40 -5.86
N LYS A 80 23.49 6.33 -6.01
CA LYS A 80 22.67 7.15 -6.92
C LYS A 80 21.85 8.23 -6.20
N HIS A 81 22.25 8.60 -4.98
CA HIS A 81 21.47 9.54 -4.15
C HIS A 81 21.23 10.90 -4.83
N THR A 82 22.25 11.48 -5.48
CA THR A 82 22.11 12.76 -6.20
C THR A 82 21.05 12.68 -7.30
N GLN A 83 21.06 11.61 -8.10
CA GLN A 83 20.05 11.37 -9.14
C GLN A 83 18.64 11.26 -8.54
N ALA A 84 18.50 10.59 -7.40
CA ALA A 84 17.21 10.46 -6.73
C ALA A 84 16.71 11.79 -6.13
N ILE A 85 17.60 12.64 -5.62
CA ILE A 85 17.24 13.99 -5.15
C ILE A 85 16.80 14.88 -6.30
N GLU A 86 17.50 14.83 -7.44
CA GLU A 86 17.09 15.57 -8.65
C GLU A 86 15.69 15.15 -9.11
N LEU A 87 15.37 13.85 -9.12
CA LEU A 87 14.01 13.38 -9.41
C LEU A 87 13.00 13.94 -8.40
N LEU A 88 13.31 13.86 -7.10
CA LEU A 88 12.44 14.32 -6.02
C LEU A 88 12.10 15.82 -6.11
N GLU A 89 13.08 16.66 -6.44
CA GLU A 89 12.90 18.11 -6.62
C GLU A 89 11.92 18.44 -7.75
N ASN A 90 11.81 17.53 -8.73
CA ASN A 90 10.94 17.67 -9.89
C ASN A 90 9.57 16.96 -9.74
N ILE A 91 9.19 16.57 -8.52
CA ILE A 91 7.85 16.03 -8.21
C ILE A 91 7.09 17.09 -7.41
N ASN A 92 6.26 17.91 -8.05
CA ASN A 92 5.59 19.05 -7.42
C ASN A 92 4.05 18.98 -7.44
N GLY A 93 3.50 17.89 -7.96
CA GLY A 93 2.05 17.65 -8.00
C GLY A 93 1.74 16.44 -8.88
N LEU A 94 0.66 16.55 -9.66
CA LEU A 94 0.18 15.51 -10.58
C LEU A 94 0.30 15.90 -12.06
N ASP A 95 1.17 16.87 -12.39
CA ASP A 95 1.54 17.11 -13.77
C ASP A 95 2.40 15.95 -14.33
N SER A 96 2.48 15.85 -15.66
CA SER A 96 3.17 14.74 -16.32
C SER A 96 4.63 14.60 -15.91
N ARG A 97 5.35 15.71 -15.69
CA ARG A 97 6.75 15.67 -15.26
C ARG A 97 6.86 15.11 -13.83
N SER A 98 5.97 15.54 -12.94
CA SER A 98 5.90 15.01 -11.57
C SER A 98 5.64 13.51 -11.55
N ILE A 99 4.67 13.03 -12.36
CA ILE A 99 4.31 11.60 -12.41
C ILE A 99 5.46 10.76 -12.98
N VAL A 100 6.10 11.20 -14.07
CA VAL A 100 7.27 10.51 -14.64
C VAL A 100 8.40 10.40 -13.62
N ASN A 101 8.71 11.49 -12.92
CA ASN A 101 9.77 11.49 -11.91
C ASN A 101 9.43 10.60 -10.70
N ALA A 102 8.16 10.58 -10.28
CA ALA A 102 7.70 9.68 -9.23
C ALA A 102 7.86 8.20 -9.65
N CYS A 103 7.44 7.83 -10.86
CA CYS A 103 7.63 6.48 -11.39
C CYS A 103 9.11 6.07 -11.44
N LYS A 104 10.00 6.97 -11.86
CA LYS A 104 11.45 6.71 -11.87
C LYS A 104 12.01 6.58 -10.46
N LEU A 105 11.63 7.48 -9.55
CA LEU A 105 12.14 7.51 -8.19
C LEU A 105 11.76 6.25 -7.41
N VAL A 106 10.50 5.78 -7.51
CA VAL A 106 10.09 4.52 -6.87
C VAL A 106 10.75 3.28 -7.50
N GLY A 107 11.45 3.42 -8.64
CA GLY A 107 12.33 2.39 -9.18
C GLY A 107 13.45 1.97 -8.23
N PHE A 108 13.83 2.84 -7.28
CA PHE A 108 14.84 2.54 -6.27
C PHE A 108 14.29 1.76 -5.06
N ASP A 109 12.98 1.69 -4.84
CA ASP A 109 12.37 1.04 -3.66
C ASP A 109 12.81 -0.42 -3.51
N THR A 110 12.85 -1.14 -4.62
CA THR A 110 13.24 -2.54 -4.65
C THR A 110 14.64 -2.75 -4.07
N VAL A 111 15.53 -1.77 -4.21
CA VAL A 111 16.90 -1.86 -3.71
C VAL A 111 16.92 -1.83 -2.19
N PHE A 112 16.12 -0.97 -1.57
CA PHE A 112 15.99 -0.94 -0.12
C PHE A 112 15.26 -2.18 0.41
N ARG A 113 14.18 -2.59 -0.26
CA ARG A 113 13.28 -3.65 0.22
C ARG A 113 13.82 -5.07 -0.02
N ALA A 114 14.55 -5.28 -1.11
CA ALA A 114 14.99 -6.61 -1.57
C ALA A 114 16.47 -6.69 -1.96
N GLY A 115 17.20 -5.58 -1.87
CA GLY A 115 18.65 -5.52 -2.06
C GLY A 115 19.11 -5.07 -3.45
N PRO A 116 20.40 -4.71 -3.61
CA PRO A 116 20.94 -4.08 -4.82
C PRO A 116 20.78 -4.90 -6.11
N ALA A 117 20.77 -6.24 -6.01
CA ALA A 117 20.63 -7.12 -7.16
C ALA A 117 19.27 -7.01 -7.88
N THR A 118 18.27 -6.39 -7.24
CA THR A 118 16.94 -6.19 -7.83
C THR A 118 16.83 -4.91 -8.65
N TYR A 119 17.86 -4.05 -8.61
CA TYR A 119 17.86 -2.78 -9.33
C TYR A 119 17.71 -2.99 -10.85
N LYS A 120 16.82 -2.20 -11.44
CA LYS A 120 16.74 -2.01 -12.89
C LYS A 120 17.01 -0.53 -13.19
N PRO A 121 17.72 -0.20 -14.29
CA PRO A 121 17.96 1.18 -14.67
C PRO A 121 16.65 1.98 -14.73
N ILE A 122 16.57 3.04 -13.93
CA ILE A 122 15.38 3.92 -13.88
C ILE A 122 15.18 4.70 -15.19
N GLU A 123 16.23 4.80 -16.00
CA GLU A 123 16.20 5.36 -17.35
C GLU A 123 15.26 4.56 -18.26
N ASN A 124 15.03 3.28 -17.95
CA ASN A 124 14.09 2.40 -18.68
C ASN A 124 12.64 2.55 -18.19
N ILE A 125 12.38 3.34 -17.14
CA ILE A 125 11.04 3.64 -16.65
C ILE A 125 10.54 4.87 -17.41
N MET A 126 9.75 4.62 -18.44
CA MET A 126 9.24 5.61 -19.38
C MET A 126 7.73 5.43 -19.54
N PRO A 127 6.91 5.89 -18.56
CA PRO A 127 5.46 5.73 -18.65
C PRO A 127 4.91 6.46 -19.89
N SER A 128 3.99 5.84 -20.62
CA SER A 128 3.27 6.49 -21.72
C SER A 128 2.32 7.59 -21.21
N ASP A 129 1.81 8.42 -22.12
CA ASP A 129 0.84 9.46 -21.77
C ASP A 129 -0.44 8.86 -21.18
N GLU A 130 -0.91 7.71 -21.70
CA GLU A 130 -2.03 6.96 -21.14
C GLU A 130 -1.74 6.45 -19.73
N SER A 131 -0.53 5.93 -19.48
CA SER A 131 -0.11 5.49 -18.14
C SER A 131 -0.05 6.65 -17.14
N ILE A 132 0.40 7.82 -17.60
CA ILE A 132 0.47 9.04 -16.79
C ILE A 132 -0.95 9.48 -16.40
N GLU A 133 -1.88 9.52 -17.35
CA GLU A 133 -3.28 9.88 -17.08
C GLU A 133 -3.95 8.84 -16.17
N ASP A 134 -3.73 7.54 -16.40
CA ASP A 134 -4.25 6.48 -15.53
C ASP A 134 -3.76 6.63 -14.08
N ILE A 135 -2.47 6.96 -13.87
CA ILE A 135 -1.92 7.22 -12.53
C ILE A 135 -2.61 8.43 -11.91
N LYS A 136 -2.75 9.52 -12.65
CA LYS A 136 -3.41 10.75 -12.17
C LYS A 136 -4.85 10.48 -11.74
N ILE A 137 -5.62 9.73 -12.54
CA ILE A 137 -7.00 9.31 -12.19
C ILE A 137 -6.98 8.49 -10.90
N MET A 138 -6.10 7.50 -10.78
CA MET A 138 -6.04 6.65 -9.59
C MET A 138 -5.64 7.41 -8.32
N VAL A 139 -4.73 8.38 -8.42
CA VAL A 139 -4.38 9.27 -7.30
C VAL A 139 -5.59 10.09 -6.89
N ASN A 140 -6.27 10.74 -7.84
CA ASN A 140 -7.46 11.53 -7.56
C ASN A 140 -8.59 10.70 -6.95
N ARG A 141 -8.86 9.50 -7.46
CA ARG A 141 -9.83 8.55 -6.85
C ARG A 141 -9.50 8.26 -5.39
N THR A 142 -8.22 8.10 -5.07
CA THR A 142 -7.79 7.81 -3.69
C THR A 142 -7.96 9.04 -2.79
N ILE A 143 -7.69 10.24 -3.29
CA ILE A 143 -7.93 11.50 -2.56
C ILE A 143 -9.44 11.66 -2.29
N TYR A 144 -10.28 11.52 -3.31
CA TYR A 144 -11.75 11.61 -3.16
C TYR A 144 -12.27 10.56 -2.17
N PHE A 145 -11.79 9.33 -2.27
CA PHE A 145 -12.13 8.27 -1.34
C PHE A 145 -11.85 8.66 0.12
N PHE A 146 -10.69 9.26 0.42
CA PHE A 146 -10.37 9.70 1.78
C PHE A 146 -11.05 11.00 2.21
N ASN A 147 -11.63 11.78 1.30
CA ASN A 147 -12.53 12.87 1.69
C ASN A 147 -13.81 12.31 2.32
N ASP A 148 -14.33 11.20 1.80
CA ASP A 148 -15.57 10.56 2.29
C ASP A 148 -15.32 9.59 3.45
N ASN A 149 -14.15 8.93 3.48
CA ASN A 149 -13.81 7.88 4.45
C ASN A 149 -12.77 8.33 5.50
N GLY A 150 -12.38 9.60 5.48
CA GLY A 150 -11.41 10.19 6.40
C GLY A 150 -12.01 10.65 7.74
N PRO A 151 -11.30 11.49 8.51
CA PRO A 151 -9.94 11.97 8.24
C PRO A 151 -8.88 10.89 8.45
N ILE A 152 -7.76 11.01 7.75
CA ILE A 152 -6.58 10.16 7.94
C ILE A 152 -5.86 10.58 9.23
N ILE A 153 -5.59 9.61 10.10
CA ILE A 153 -4.84 9.77 11.35
C ILE A 153 -3.36 9.42 11.12
N LEU A 154 -3.09 8.27 10.49
CA LEU A 154 -1.74 7.82 10.17
C LEU A 154 -1.64 7.46 8.69
N SER A 155 -0.47 7.71 8.11
CA SER A 155 -0.14 7.28 6.76
C SER A 155 1.28 6.71 6.75
N GLY A 156 1.43 5.46 6.29
CA GLY A 156 2.76 4.89 5.96
C GLY A 156 3.55 4.54 7.19
N PHE A 157 2.86 3.97 8.17
CA PHE A 157 3.38 3.70 9.49
C PHE A 157 3.79 2.23 9.63
N THR A 158 4.72 2.00 10.54
CA THR A 158 5.29 0.69 10.87
C THR A 158 4.56 0.10 12.09
N PHE A 159 4.89 -1.14 12.43
CA PHE A 159 4.35 -1.83 13.61
C PHE A 159 5.42 -2.03 14.68
N GLU A 160 6.14 -0.97 15.02
CA GLU A 160 7.10 -0.98 16.14
C GLU A 160 6.44 -1.54 17.41
N GLU A 161 7.15 -2.42 18.12
CA GLU A 161 6.64 -3.25 19.23
C GLU A 161 5.58 -4.31 18.87
N GLY A 162 4.89 -4.16 17.74
CA GLY A 162 3.93 -5.12 17.20
C GLY A 162 4.56 -6.25 16.37
N TYR A 163 5.86 -6.23 16.11
CA TYR A 163 6.54 -7.31 15.38
C TYR A 163 6.66 -8.61 16.20
N SER A 164 6.97 -9.72 15.52
CA SER A 164 7.16 -11.04 16.13
C SER A 164 8.51 -11.67 15.78
N SER A 165 8.78 -12.87 16.28
CA SER A 165 10.00 -13.62 15.91
C SER A 165 10.05 -14.01 14.43
N ILE A 166 8.91 -14.00 13.72
CA ILE A 166 8.80 -14.36 12.31
C ILE A 166 8.58 -13.13 11.44
N ILE A 167 7.62 -12.28 11.79
CA ILE A 167 7.31 -11.05 11.06
C ILE A 167 8.07 -9.89 11.70
N THR A 168 9.06 -9.34 10.99
CA THR A 168 9.94 -8.29 11.54
C THR A 168 9.90 -6.98 10.76
N THR A 169 9.17 -6.95 9.65
CA THR A 169 8.98 -5.74 8.84
C THR A 169 7.57 -5.69 8.27
N GLY A 170 7.03 -4.50 8.11
CA GLY A 170 5.73 -4.26 7.51
C GLY A 170 5.35 -2.80 7.63
N ASP A 171 4.73 -2.29 6.56
CA ASP A 171 4.21 -0.93 6.47
C ASP A 171 2.74 -1.01 6.05
N ALA A 172 1.88 -0.35 6.82
CA ALA A 172 0.47 -0.17 6.48
C ALA A 172 0.24 1.17 5.76
N ASP A 173 -0.77 1.20 4.90
CA ASP A 173 -0.95 2.32 3.99
C ASP A 173 -1.59 3.52 4.70
N PHE A 174 -2.83 3.37 5.17
CA PHE A 174 -3.59 4.45 5.79
C PHE A 174 -4.41 3.98 6.98
N LEU A 175 -4.49 4.83 8.01
CA LEU A 175 -5.38 4.66 9.15
C LEU A 175 -6.28 5.89 9.22
N THR A 176 -7.59 5.66 9.33
CA THR A 176 -8.58 6.70 9.59
C THR A 176 -9.14 6.52 11.00
N SER A 177 -10.01 7.41 11.45
CA SER A 177 -10.61 7.32 12.79
C SER A 177 -11.30 5.99 13.10
N LYS A 178 -11.87 5.33 12.10
CA LYS A 178 -12.68 4.11 12.24
C LYS A 178 -12.14 2.91 11.47
N THR A 179 -11.26 3.13 10.50
CA THR A 179 -10.87 2.09 9.55
C THR A 179 -9.38 2.06 9.27
N LEU A 180 -8.80 0.86 9.33
CA LEU A 180 -7.50 0.55 8.74
C LEU A 180 -7.67 0.26 7.24
N TRP A 181 -6.96 0.97 6.39
CA TRP A 181 -7.02 0.83 4.93
C TRP A 181 -5.69 0.35 4.33
N ASP A 182 -5.79 -0.65 3.47
CA ASP A 182 -4.68 -1.16 2.65
C ASP A 182 -5.01 -0.93 1.15
N LEU A 183 -4.14 -0.19 0.46
CA LEU A 183 -4.31 0.23 -0.92
C LEU A 183 -3.90 -0.91 -1.87
N LYS A 184 -4.70 -1.14 -2.91
CA LYS A 184 -4.50 -2.23 -3.86
C LYS A 184 -4.68 -1.76 -5.29
N VAL A 185 -3.61 -1.26 -5.89
CA VAL A 185 -3.58 -0.87 -7.30
C VAL A 185 -3.42 -2.11 -8.18
N SER A 186 -4.54 -2.70 -8.60
CA SER A 186 -4.55 -3.96 -9.37
C SER A 186 -5.76 -4.03 -10.29
N LYS A 187 -5.57 -4.57 -11.51
CA LYS A 187 -6.67 -4.87 -12.42
C LYS A 187 -7.52 -6.09 -11.99
N ASN A 188 -6.96 -6.91 -11.11
CA ASN A 188 -7.64 -8.07 -10.54
C ASN A 188 -8.33 -7.68 -9.23
N SER A 189 -9.43 -8.36 -8.90
CA SER A 189 -10.09 -8.25 -7.59
C SER A 189 -9.14 -8.63 -6.46
N ILE A 190 -9.50 -8.26 -5.23
CA ILE A 190 -8.76 -8.70 -4.05
C ILE A 190 -8.79 -10.23 -3.90
N SER A 191 -7.80 -10.76 -3.17
CA SER A 191 -7.66 -12.19 -2.90
C SER A 191 -7.61 -12.44 -1.40
N SER A 192 -7.71 -13.70 -0.98
CA SER A 192 -7.55 -14.09 0.43
C SER A 192 -6.19 -13.72 1.02
N LYS A 193 -5.16 -13.50 0.18
CA LYS A 193 -3.85 -13.00 0.64
C LYS A 193 -3.93 -11.53 1.07
N HIS A 194 -4.77 -10.74 0.40
CA HIS A 194 -4.96 -9.32 0.73
C HIS A 194 -5.80 -9.15 2.00
N THR A 195 -6.88 -9.92 2.13
CA THR A 195 -7.70 -9.88 3.36
C THR A 195 -6.93 -10.40 4.57
N LEU A 196 -6.10 -11.43 4.41
CA LEU A 196 -5.19 -11.86 5.48
C LEU A 196 -4.15 -10.77 5.82
N GLN A 197 -3.63 -10.05 4.83
CA GLN A 197 -2.66 -8.96 5.06
C GLN A 197 -3.26 -7.85 5.91
N VAL A 198 -4.43 -7.33 5.57
CA VAL A 198 -5.06 -6.26 6.36
C VAL A 198 -5.47 -6.73 7.76
N LEU A 199 -5.89 -8.01 7.90
CA LEU A 199 -6.16 -8.60 9.21
C LEU A 199 -4.90 -8.71 10.08
N VAL A 200 -3.77 -9.11 9.49
CA VAL A 200 -2.48 -9.15 10.18
C VAL A 200 -2.06 -7.75 10.61
N TYR A 201 -2.22 -6.74 9.75
CA TYR A 201 -1.95 -5.35 10.10
C TYR A 201 -2.80 -4.87 11.27
N TYR A 202 -4.09 -5.17 11.30
CA TYR A 202 -4.97 -4.85 12.43
C TYR A 202 -4.47 -5.47 13.74
N LEU A 203 -4.21 -6.78 13.74
CA LEU A 203 -3.74 -7.50 14.92
C LEU A 203 -2.35 -7.02 15.40
N MET A 204 -1.47 -6.65 14.48
CA MET A 204 -0.16 -6.09 14.81
C MET A 204 -0.28 -4.67 15.37
N GLY A 205 -1.20 -3.86 14.84
CA GLY A 205 -1.45 -2.50 15.34
C GLY A 205 -1.98 -2.47 16.76
N LEU A 206 -2.84 -3.44 17.13
CA LEU A 206 -3.29 -3.62 18.53
C LEU A 206 -2.15 -3.96 19.51
N ARG A 207 -0.97 -4.33 19.02
CA ARG A 207 0.22 -4.64 19.82
C ARG A 207 1.39 -3.71 19.56
N SER A 208 1.23 -2.70 18.72
CA SER A 208 2.29 -1.77 18.37
C SER A 208 2.22 -0.51 19.23
N ILE A 209 3.19 0.39 19.03
CA ILE A 209 3.16 1.75 19.56
C ILE A 209 1.90 2.54 19.17
N HIS A 210 1.15 2.09 18.16
CA HIS A 210 -0.08 2.71 17.67
C HIS A 210 -1.35 2.12 18.30
N LYS A 211 -1.23 1.24 19.29
CA LYS A 211 -2.34 0.51 19.92
C LYS A 211 -3.57 1.39 20.21
N GLU A 212 -3.38 2.60 20.73
CA GLU A 212 -4.46 3.53 21.06
C GLU A 212 -5.35 3.90 19.86
N HIS A 213 -4.79 3.96 18.65
CA HIS A 213 -5.56 4.22 17.43
C HIS A 213 -6.25 2.95 16.91
N PHE A 214 -5.77 1.77 17.28
CA PHE A 214 -6.30 0.49 16.81
C PHE A 214 -7.43 -0.05 17.68
N GLU A 215 -7.41 0.22 18.99
CA GLU A 215 -8.44 -0.26 19.93
C GLU A 215 -9.86 0.26 19.62
N ASN A 216 -9.96 1.40 18.92
CA ASN A 216 -11.23 2.04 18.60
C ASN A 216 -11.66 1.84 17.14
N LEU A 217 -10.95 1.03 16.36
CA LEU A 217 -11.35 0.76 14.97
C LEU A 217 -12.63 -0.05 14.94
N GLU A 218 -13.53 0.34 14.04
CA GLU A 218 -14.79 -0.36 13.79
C GLU A 218 -14.63 -1.36 12.63
N THR A 219 -13.76 -1.02 11.67
CA THR A 219 -13.65 -1.76 10.41
C THR A 219 -12.19 -1.91 9.94
N ILE A 220 -11.97 -2.91 9.08
CA ILE A 220 -10.77 -3.03 8.25
C ILE A 220 -11.16 -3.02 6.77
N GLY A 221 -10.32 -2.43 5.93
CA GLY A 221 -10.70 -2.14 4.55
C GLY A 221 -9.55 -2.24 3.55
N LEU A 222 -9.93 -2.51 2.30
CA LEU A 222 -9.05 -2.52 1.13
C LEU A 222 -9.65 -1.58 0.08
N PHE A 223 -8.86 -0.63 -0.42
CA PHE A 223 -9.31 0.24 -1.51
C PHE A 223 -8.50 -0.02 -2.78
N ASN A 224 -9.19 -0.19 -3.91
CA ASN A 224 -8.58 -0.37 -5.22
C ASN A 224 -8.97 0.79 -6.14
N PRO A 225 -8.10 1.81 -6.33
CA PRO A 225 -8.42 2.96 -7.18
C PRO A 225 -8.45 2.60 -8.67
N LYS A 226 -7.83 1.49 -9.08
CA LYS A 226 -7.87 1.02 -10.47
C LYS A 226 -9.25 0.49 -10.85
N LEU A 227 -9.89 -0.25 -9.94
CA LEU A 227 -11.26 -0.74 -10.12
C LEU A 227 -12.32 0.20 -9.56
N ASN A 228 -11.91 1.23 -8.82
CA ASN A 228 -12.75 2.14 -8.05
C ASN A 228 -13.69 1.38 -7.08
N ILE A 229 -13.13 0.46 -6.30
CA ILE A 229 -13.89 -0.42 -5.38
C ILE A 229 -13.23 -0.44 -4.01
N ALA A 230 -14.02 -0.26 -2.96
CA ALA A 230 -13.66 -0.57 -1.58
C ALA A 230 -14.25 -1.92 -1.15
N TYR A 231 -13.50 -2.63 -0.32
CA TYR A 231 -13.93 -3.84 0.37
C TYR A 231 -13.78 -3.60 1.87
N ILE A 232 -14.85 -3.73 2.64
CA ILE A 232 -14.89 -3.37 4.06
C ILE A 232 -15.34 -4.58 4.87
N LYS A 233 -14.81 -4.73 6.08
CA LYS A 233 -15.28 -5.72 7.05
C LYS A 233 -15.36 -5.07 8.42
N ASP A 234 -16.54 -5.18 9.02
CA ASP A 234 -16.74 -4.86 10.43
C ASP A 234 -15.93 -5.82 11.29
N ILE A 235 -15.12 -5.27 12.20
CA ILE A 235 -14.22 -6.04 13.06
C ILE A 235 -15.02 -6.94 13.99
N ILE A 236 -16.19 -6.47 14.46
CA ILE A 236 -17.09 -7.24 15.34
C ILE A 236 -17.61 -8.52 14.68
N ASP A 237 -17.66 -8.56 13.35
CA ASP A 237 -18.11 -9.72 12.59
C ASP A 237 -16.95 -10.67 12.22
N ILE A 238 -15.73 -10.39 12.69
CA ILE A 238 -14.60 -11.29 12.55
C ILE A 238 -14.56 -12.20 13.77
N ASP A 239 -14.78 -13.49 13.53
CA ASP A 239 -14.80 -14.52 14.56
C ASP A 239 -13.52 -14.53 15.43
N GLU A 240 -13.69 -14.65 16.75
CA GLU A 240 -12.59 -14.60 17.71
C GLU A 240 -11.60 -15.76 17.50
N GLU A 241 -12.09 -16.95 17.14
CA GLU A 241 -11.21 -18.09 16.82
C GLU A 241 -10.31 -17.74 15.64
N THR A 242 -10.85 -17.08 14.61
CA THR A 242 -10.08 -16.57 13.47
C THR A 242 -8.98 -15.60 13.91
N MET A 243 -9.31 -14.62 14.76
CA MET A 243 -8.33 -13.66 15.31
C MET A 243 -7.20 -14.35 16.09
N ILE A 244 -7.56 -15.31 16.95
CA ILE A 244 -6.62 -16.10 17.75
C ILE A 244 -5.71 -16.93 16.85
N ARG A 245 -6.29 -17.61 15.86
CA ARG A 245 -5.55 -18.45 14.92
C ARG A 245 -4.60 -17.64 14.07
N VAL A 246 -5.02 -16.48 13.55
CA VAL A 246 -4.10 -15.60 12.80
C VAL A 246 -2.97 -15.11 13.71
N SER A 247 -3.28 -14.69 14.94
CA SER A 247 -2.27 -14.25 15.90
C SER A 247 -1.22 -15.33 16.20
N LYS A 248 -1.64 -16.58 16.39
CA LYS A 248 -0.74 -17.69 16.76
C LYS A 248 -0.07 -18.36 15.55
N GLU A 249 -0.84 -18.70 14.52
CA GLU A 249 -0.37 -19.50 13.38
C GLU A 249 0.32 -18.64 12.33
N VAL A 250 -0.17 -17.42 12.09
CA VAL A 250 0.32 -16.53 11.03
C VAL A 250 1.39 -15.58 11.58
N ILE A 251 1.05 -14.83 12.62
CA ILE A 251 1.93 -13.81 13.22
C ILE A 251 2.94 -14.45 14.18
N CYS A 252 2.61 -15.59 14.79
CA CYS A 252 3.47 -16.29 15.75
C CYS A 252 3.71 -15.50 17.04
N TYR A 253 2.66 -14.86 17.55
CA TYR A 253 2.65 -14.34 18.91
C TYR A 253 2.59 -15.46 19.94
N LYS A 254 3.18 -15.18 21.11
CA LYS A 254 3.07 -16.01 22.31
C LYS A 254 1.78 -15.69 23.05
#